data_AF-A0A1T4WFG6-F1
#
_entry.id   AF-A0A1T4WFG6-F1
#
_cell.length_a   1.000
_cell.length_b   1.000
_cell.length_c   1.000
_cell.angle_alpha   90.00
_cell.angle_beta   90.00
_cell.angle_gamma   90.00
#
_symmetry.space_group_name_H-M   'P 1'
#
loop_
_entity.id
_entity.type
_entity.pdbx_description
1 polymer ?
#
loop_
_entity_poly.entity_id
_entity_poly.type
_entity_poly.pdbx_seq_one_letter_code
_entity_poly.pdbx_strand_id
1 'polypeptide(L)'
;MMPLNYAILKYFTKVEEACADDVINALKDTYGNFKALNKKDVITALMTAEANGLIEETRFELDNNNELKVYYHAHEEGAATINKYIKD
;
A
#
# COMPACT_ATOMS: atom_id res chain seq x y z
N MET A 1 7.51 -12.52 -10.18
CA MET A 1 6.78 -11.23 -10.08
C MET A 1 5.33 -11.55 -9.76
N MET A 2 4.83 -11.07 -8.63
CA MET A 2 3.41 -11.20 -8.27
C MET A 2 2.60 -10.07 -8.91
N PRO A 3 1.26 -10.14 -8.95
CA PRO A 3 0.43 -9.01 -9.38
C PRO A 3 0.73 -7.74 -8.57
N LEU A 4 0.65 -6.56 -9.19
CA LEU A 4 0.98 -5.29 -8.52
C LEU A 4 0.22 -5.10 -7.19
N ASN A 5 -1.10 -5.34 -7.16
CA ASN A 5 -1.87 -5.22 -5.92
C ASN A 5 -1.38 -6.17 -4.82
N TYR A 6 -0.87 -7.35 -5.18
CA TYR A 6 -0.30 -8.26 -4.18
C TYR A 6 1.02 -7.72 -3.65
N ALA A 7 1.85 -7.13 -4.51
CA ALA A 7 3.08 -6.47 -4.08
C ALA A 7 2.81 -5.26 -3.18
N ILE A 8 1.76 -4.48 -3.46
CA ILE A 8 1.30 -3.38 -2.59
C ILE A 8 0.95 -3.93 -1.20
N LEU A 9 0.07 -4.93 -1.11
CA LEU A 9 -0.31 -5.53 0.18
C LEU A 9 0.89 -6.13 0.92
N LYS A 10 1.76 -6.86 0.20
CA LYS A 10 2.95 -7.49 0.77
C LYS A 10 3.97 -6.48 1.29
N TYR A 11 3.98 -5.26 0.77
CA TYR A 11 4.83 -4.19 1.28
C TYR A 11 4.42 -3.78 2.71
N PHE A 12 3.12 -3.69 3.00
CA PHE A 12 2.62 -3.36 4.35
C PHE A 12 2.92 -4.43 5.41
N THR A 13 3.29 -5.65 5.04
CA THR A 13 3.75 -6.65 6.02
C THR A 13 5.23 -6.50 6.38
N LYS A 14 5.93 -5.50 5.82
CA LYS A 14 7.38 -5.28 5.98
C LYS A 14 7.72 -3.90 6.53
N VAL A 15 6.73 -3.02 6.66
CA VAL A 15 6.89 -1.65 7.16
C VAL A 15 5.88 -1.39 8.27
N GLU A 16 6.20 -0.45 9.15
CA GLU A 16 5.29 -0.05 10.23
C GLU A 16 4.07 0.69 9.68
N GLU A 17 4.26 1.63 8.76
CA GLU A 17 3.18 2.29 8.03
C GLU A 17 3.70 2.82 6.69
N ALA A 18 2.81 3.13 5.76
CA ALA A 18 3.16 3.75 4.49
C ALA A 18 1.98 4.50 3.85
N CYS A 19 2.30 5.53 3.07
CA CYS A 19 1.35 6.20 2.18
C CYS A 19 1.50 5.72 0.72
N ALA A 20 0.64 6.21 -0.18
CA ALA A 20 0.69 5.86 -1.59
C ALA A 20 2.04 6.22 -2.26
N ASP A 21 2.66 7.34 -1.87
CA ASP A 21 3.96 7.75 -2.43
C ASP A 21 5.08 6.80 -1.99
N ASP A 22 5.05 6.31 -0.74
CA ASP A 22 6.03 5.35 -0.23
C ASP A 22 5.93 4.02 -0.98
N VAL A 23 4.70 3.54 -1.23
CA VAL A 23 4.42 2.34 -2.02
C VAL A 23 4.97 2.49 -3.44
N ILE A 24 4.70 3.62 -4.11
CA ILE A 24 5.18 3.87 -5.47
C ILE A 24 6.71 3.85 -5.51
N ASN A 25 7.37 4.53 -4.57
CA ASN A 25 8.81 4.59 -4.50
C ASN A 25 9.42 3.20 -4.24
N ALA A 26 8.86 2.43 -3.29
CA ALA A 26 9.34 1.10 -2.93
C ALA A 26 9.20 0.07 -4.07
N LEU A 27 8.18 0.22 -4.93
CA LEU A 27 7.88 -0.74 -6.00
C LEU A 27 8.40 -0.30 -7.38
N LYS A 28 8.94 0.92 -7.52
CA LYS A 28 9.30 1.53 -8.80
C LYS A 28 10.30 0.69 -9.61
N ASP A 29 11.29 0.09 -8.97
CA ASP A 29 12.34 -0.68 -9.67
C ASP A 29 11.77 -1.93 -10.36
N THR A 30 10.70 -2.51 -9.80
CA THR A 30 10.10 -3.74 -10.34
C THR A 30 8.84 -3.47 -11.16
N TYR A 31 8.03 -2.49 -10.75
CA TYR A 31 6.71 -2.21 -11.33
C TYR A 31 6.63 -0.84 -12.01
N GLY A 32 7.74 -0.10 -12.17
CA GLY A 32 7.74 1.27 -12.73
C GLY A 32 7.13 1.41 -14.13
N ASN A 33 7.10 0.31 -14.91
CA ASN A 33 6.48 0.27 -16.24
C ASN A 33 4.97 -0.05 -16.20
N PHE A 34 4.41 -0.38 -15.03
CA PHE A 34 2.99 -0.69 -14.88
C PHE A 34 2.21 0.63 -14.83
N LYS A 35 1.28 0.81 -15.76
CA LYS A 35 0.41 1.98 -15.80
C LYS A 35 -0.29 2.25 -14.46
N ALA A 36 -0.65 1.19 -13.73
CA ALA A 36 -1.33 1.27 -12.44
C ALA A 36 -0.42 1.63 -11.25
N LEU A 37 0.90 1.70 -11.42
CA LEU A 37 1.80 2.23 -10.39
C LEU A 37 1.83 3.77 -10.46
N ASN A 38 0.66 4.38 -10.27
CA ASN A 38 0.49 5.83 -10.17
C ASN A 38 -0.33 6.17 -8.91
N LYS A 39 -0.23 7.40 -8.43
CA LYS A 39 -0.83 7.86 -7.16
C LYS A 39 -2.32 7.54 -7.06
N LYS A 40 -3.10 7.79 -8.13
CA LYS A 40 -4.55 7.57 -8.13
C LYS A 40 -4.91 6.08 -7.98
N ASP A 41 -4.27 5.22 -8.76
CA ASP A 41 -4.57 3.79 -8.76
C ASP A 41 -4.05 3.12 -7.48
N VAL A 42 -2.90 3.56 -6.96
CA VAL A 42 -2.36 3.09 -5.67
C VAL A 42 -3.27 3.52 -4.52
N ILE A 43 -3.74 4.77 -4.47
CA ILE A 43 -4.72 5.21 -3.45
C ILE A 43 -5.97 4.33 -3.49
N THR A 44 -6.51 4.06 -4.70
CA THR A 44 -7.67 3.17 -4.86
C THR A 44 -7.40 1.78 -4.29
N ALA A 45 -6.21 1.23 -4.52
CA ALA A 45 -5.81 -0.06 -3.99
C ALA A 45 -5.70 -0.05 -2.46
N LEU A 46 -5.16 1.02 -1.85
CA LEU A 46 -5.08 1.17 -0.40
C LEU A 46 -6.47 1.27 0.24
N MET A 47 -7.35 2.11 -0.30
CA MET A 47 -8.73 2.23 0.19
C MET A 47 -9.51 0.91 0.06
N THR A 48 -9.25 0.14 -1.00
CA THR A 48 -9.86 -1.19 -1.17
C THR A 48 -9.31 -2.19 -0.14
N ALA A 49 -8.02 -2.15 0.15
CA ALA A 49 -7.39 -2.98 1.17
C ALA A 49 -7.93 -2.66 2.57
N GLU A 50 -8.10 -1.37 2.87
CA GLU A 50 -8.71 -0.88 4.10
C GLU A 50 -10.17 -1.33 4.23
N ALA A 51 -10.98 -1.13 3.19
CA ALA A 51 -12.37 -1.57 3.17
C ALA A 51 -12.53 -3.09 3.36
N ASN A 52 -11.51 -3.87 2.98
CA ASN A 52 -11.45 -5.32 3.19
C ASN A 52 -10.85 -5.72 4.55
N GLY A 53 -10.47 -4.77 5.40
CA GLY A 53 -9.89 -5.02 6.72
C GLY A 53 -8.48 -5.62 6.68
N LEU A 54 -7.71 -5.36 5.61
CA LEU A 54 -6.33 -5.85 5.49
C LEU A 54 -5.30 -4.86 6.05
N ILE A 55 -5.62 -3.57 5.99
CA ILE A 55 -4.85 -2.46 6.53
C ILE A 55 -5.82 -1.46 7.16
N GLU A 56 -5.33 -0.56 8.00
CA GLU A 56 -6.14 0.51 8.59
C GLU A 56 -5.39 1.85 8.53
N GLU A 57 -6.12 2.94 8.38
CA GLU A 57 -5.57 4.30 8.46
C GLU A 57 -4.94 4.55 9.84
N THR A 58 -3.70 5.04 9.86
CA THR A 58 -2.99 5.40 11.10
C THR A 58 -3.02 6.90 11.35
N ARG A 59 -2.77 7.69 10.29
CA ARG A 59 -2.70 9.15 10.33
C ARG A 59 -2.86 9.74 8.94
N PHE A 60 -3.12 11.04 8.91
CA PHE A 60 -3.08 11.84 7.69
C PHE A 60 -2.36 13.16 7.91
N GLU A 61 -1.80 13.71 6.85
CA GLU A 61 -1.16 15.02 6.82
C GLU A 61 -1.37 15.71 5.48
N LEU A 62 -1.14 17.03 5.43
CA LEU A 62 -1.01 17.76 4.18
C LEU A 62 0.47 17.86 3.83
N ASP A 63 0.83 17.54 2.60
CA ASP A 63 2.19 17.74 2.12
C ASP A 63 2.47 19.21 1.77
N ASN A 64 3.69 19.49 1.32
CA ASN A 64 4.12 20.85 0.95
C ASN A 64 3.32 21.46 -0.21
N ASN A 65 2.60 20.65 -0.99
CA ASN A 65 1.72 21.08 -2.07
C ASN A 65 0.26 21.19 -1.61
N ASN A 66 0.00 21.04 -0.31
CA ASN A 66 -1.32 21.04 0.29
C ASN A 66 -2.19 19.87 -0.22
N GLU A 67 -1.56 18.76 -0.62
CA GLU A 67 -2.23 17.51 -0.98
C GLU A 67 -2.35 16.60 0.26
N LEU A 68 -3.50 15.94 0.41
CA LEU A 68 -3.73 14.97 1.48
C LEU A 68 -2.86 13.72 1.27
N LYS A 69 -2.10 13.35 2.31
CA LYS A 69 -1.41 12.08 2.43
C LYS A 69 -2.02 11.28 3.58
N VAL A 70 -2.45 10.08 3.27
CA VAL A 70 -3.00 9.13 4.24
C VAL A 70 -2.02 7.97 4.39
N TYR A 71 -1.71 7.64 5.64
CA TYR A 71 -0.83 6.55 6.02
C TYR A 71 -1.65 5.37 6.53
N TYR A 72 -1.21 4.18 6.17
CA TYR A 72 -1.86 2.93 6.54
C TYR A 72 -0.86 1.96 7.14
N HIS A 73 -1.33 1.05 7.97
CA HIS A 73 -0.54 -0.11 8.41
C HIS A 73 -1.34 -1.40 8.34
N ALA A 74 -0.64 -2.53 8.21
CA ALA A 74 -1.24 -3.85 8.39
C ALA A 74 -1.15 -4.23 9.87
N HIS A 75 -2.28 -4.21 10.58
CA HIS A 75 -2.38 -4.80 11.92
C HIS A 75 -2.08 -6.31 11.88
N GLU A 76 -1.85 -6.93 13.05
CA GLU A 76 -1.38 -8.32 13.15
C GLU A 76 -2.20 -9.31 12.31
N GLU A 77 -3.53 -9.28 12.43
CA GLU A 77 -4.45 -10.13 11.67
C GLU A 77 -4.44 -9.82 10.15
N GLY A 78 -4.35 -8.55 9.77
CA GLY A 78 -4.25 -8.13 8.37
C GLY A 78 -2.96 -8.64 7.74
N ALA A 79 -1.83 -8.46 8.42
CA ALA A 79 -0.52 -8.97 8.01
C ALA A 79 -0.51 -10.50 7.92
N ALA A 80 -1.10 -11.20 8.90
CA ALA A 80 -1.23 -12.65 8.88
C ALA A 80 -2.06 -13.14 7.68
N THR A 81 -3.17 -12.45 7.39
CA THR A 81 -4.05 -12.75 6.24
C THR A 81 -3.31 -12.55 4.92
N ILE A 82 -2.64 -11.40 4.74
CA ILE A 82 -1.81 -11.12 3.57
C ILE A 82 -0.76 -12.21 3.38
N ASN A 83 -0.01 -12.54 4.43
CA ASN A 83 1.05 -13.56 4.37
C ASN A 83 0.53 -14.98 4.09
N LYS A 84 -0.69 -15.30 4.53
CA LYS A 84 -1.33 -16.59 4.28
C LYS A 84 -1.70 -16.77 2.79
N TYR A 85 -2.23 -15.73 2.16
CA TYR A 85 -2.71 -15.79 0.77
C TYR A 85 -1.67 -15.37 -0.27
N ILE A 86 -0.71 -14.52 0.10
CA ILE A 86 0.34 -13.99 -0.77
C ILE A 86 1.69 -14.47 -0.23
N LYS A 87 2.15 -15.60 -0.79
CA LYS A 87 3.48 -16.15 -0.54
C LYS A 87 4.55 -15.39 -1.34
N ASP A 88 5.79 -15.46 -0.87
CA ASP A 88 6.95 -14.86 -1.55
C ASP A 88 7.28 -15.58 -2.87
#